data_AF-A0A662T894-F1
#
_entry.id   AF-A0A662T894-F1
#
_cell.length_a   1.000
_cell.length_b   1.000
_cell.length_c   1.000
_cell.angle_alpha   90.00
_cell.angle_beta   90.00
_cell.angle_gamma   90.00
#
_symmetry.space_group_name_H-M   'P 1'
#
loop_
_entity.id
_entity.type
_entity.pdbx_description
1 polymer ?
#
loop_
_entity_poly.entity_id
_entity_poly.type
_entity_poly.pdbx_seq_one_letter_code
_entity_poly.pdbx_strand_id
1 'polypeptide(L)'
;MRCRRLIIFLLLLVTASTVYSSSRVSGYTILTLRVVDMSDNPLKNAYVTIVSPPPGSIVLADGYTDSNGVIGFELESPPEELYVFVSWKKVIVYQSRISSYIGSETIKCKVGDIRIKVITESLQPINGAEATLTWNTTIGPQYVSNTTDKDGIMIFDRMPLIKYKIDIKLKGRLVYSNLLKA
;
A
#
# COMPACT_ATOMS: atom_id res chain seq x y z
N MET A 1 -65.93 -24.85 68.25
CA MET A 1 -64.45 -24.98 68.10
C MET A 1 -64.10 -24.78 66.63
N ARG A 2 -63.30 -23.74 66.34
CA ARG A 2 -62.87 -23.34 64.99
C ARG A 2 -61.71 -24.23 64.54
N CYS A 3 -61.84 -24.90 63.39
CA CYS A 3 -60.71 -25.55 62.72
C CYS A 3 -60.51 -24.85 61.36
N ARG A 4 -59.44 -24.06 61.25
CA ARG A 4 -59.07 -23.30 60.05
C ARG A 4 -58.52 -24.26 59.00
N ARG A 5 -59.11 -24.25 57.80
CA ARG A 5 -58.56 -24.89 56.60
C ARG A 5 -57.31 -24.12 56.16
N LEU A 6 -56.18 -24.81 56.10
CA LEU A 6 -54.93 -24.31 55.54
C LEU A 6 -54.96 -24.59 54.02
N ILE A 7 -55.14 -23.56 53.19
CA ILE A 7 -54.99 -23.66 51.74
C ILE A 7 -53.54 -23.31 51.42
N ILE A 8 -52.75 -24.29 50.97
CA ILE A 8 -51.39 -24.09 50.48
C ILE A 8 -51.49 -23.67 49.01
N PHE A 9 -51.24 -22.39 48.73
CA PHE A 9 -51.06 -21.89 47.36
C PHE A 9 -49.65 -22.29 46.89
N LEU A 10 -49.55 -23.30 46.02
CA LEU A 10 -48.31 -23.66 45.35
C LEU A 10 -48.07 -22.63 44.23
N LEU A 11 -47.17 -21.68 44.48
CA LEU A 11 -46.79 -20.65 43.50
C LEU A 11 -45.79 -21.26 42.50
N LEU A 12 -46.26 -21.57 41.30
CA LEU A 12 -45.44 -22.11 40.21
C LEU A 12 -44.76 -20.93 39.49
N LEU A 13 -43.50 -20.65 39.83
CA LEU A 13 -42.69 -19.62 39.19
C LEU A 13 -42.25 -20.11 37.81
N VAL A 14 -42.96 -19.68 36.76
CA VAL A 14 -42.52 -19.87 35.37
C VAL A 14 -41.50 -18.79 35.07
N THR A 15 -40.21 -19.13 35.15
CA THR A 15 -39.15 -18.24 34.68
C THR A 15 -39.16 -18.26 33.15
N ALA A 16 -39.69 -17.20 32.54
CA ALA A 16 -39.55 -16.98 31.11
C ALA A 16 -38.05 -16.84 30.81
N SER A 17 -37.45 -17.90 30.27
CA SER A 17 -36.06 -17.87 29.82
C SER A 17 -36.03 -17.07 28.52
N THR A 18 -35.61 -15.81 28.58
CA THR A 18 -35.36 -15.02 27.37
C THR A 18 -34.16 -15.62 26.65
N VAL A 19 -34.42 -16.36 25.58
CA VAL A 19 -33.37 -16.79 24.65
C VAL A 19 -32.92 -15.55 23.89
N TYR A 20 -31.74 -15.02 24.22
CA TYR A 20 -31.08 -14.03 23.39
C TYR A 20 -30.49 -14.74 22.18
N SER A 21 -31.19 -14.70 21.05
CA SER A 21 -30.58 -15.00 19.76
C SER A 21 -29.67 -13.83 19.40
N SER A 22 -28.36 -13.97 19.58
CA SER A 22 -27.43 -13.03 18.95
C SER A 22 -27.42 -13.33 17.45
N SER A 23 -28.09 -12.48 16.68
CA SER A 23 -27.87 -12.44 15.24
C SER A 23 -26.43 -11.97 15.04
N ARG A 24 -25.56 -12.85 14.53
CA ARG A 24 -24.25 -12.41 14.03
C ARG A 24 -24.53 -11.40 12.93
N VAL A 25 -24.20 -10.14 13.20
CA VAL A 25 -24.10 -9.12 12.16
C VAL A 25 -23.08 -9.66 11.16
N SER A 26 -23.45 -9.65 9.88
CA SER A 26 -22.62 -10.13 8.78
C SER A 26 -21.18 -9.64 8.97
N GLY A 27 -20.23 -10.58 9.12
CA GLY A 27 -18.88 -10.31 9.60
C GLY A 27 -17.97 -9.60 8.60
N TYR A 28 -18.52 -8.77 7.71
CA TYR A 28 -17.76 -8.07 6.68
C TYR A 28 -17.26 -6.72 7.20
N THR A 29 -16.00 -6.43 6.91
CA THR A 29 -15.40 -5.12 7.13
C THR A 29 -14.97 -4.53 5.80
N ILE A 30 -15.33 -3.27 5.55
CA ILE A 30 -14.86 -2.52 4.40
C ILE A 30 -13.60 -1.78 4.79
N LEU A 31 -12.49 -2.07 4.13
CA LEU A 31 -11.22 -1.37 4.26
C LEU A 31 -10.97 -0.53 3.01
N THR A 32 -10.85 0.78 3.17
CA THR A 32 -10.50 1.72 2.10
C THR A 32 -9.10 2.25 2.29
N LEU A 33 -8.25 2.17 1.27
CA LEU A 33 -6.88 2.67 1.31
C LEU A 33 -6.70 3.73 0.24
N ARG A 34 -6.23 4.92 0.64
CA ARG A 34 -5.74 5.96 -0.29
C ARG A 34 -4.22 5.91 -0.33
N VAL A 35 -3.66 5.54 -1.46
CA VAL A 35 -2.22 5.37 -1.68
C VAL A 35 -1.65 6.58 -2.40
N VAL A 36 -0.63 7.18 -1.80
CA VAL A 36 0.02 8.39 -2.32
C VAL A 36 1.54 8.29 -2.32
N ASP A 37 2.18 9.14 -3.13
CA ASP A 37 3.63 9.34 -3.11
C ASP A 37 4.07 10.23 -1.93
N MET A 38 5.38 10.51 -1.83
CA MET A 38 5.94 11.36 -0.77
C MET A 38 5.44 12.81 -0.81
N SER A 39 4.87 13.25 -1.94
CA SER A 39 4.31 14.58 -2.17
C SER A 39 2.78 14.60 -2.11
N ASP A 40 2.16 13.53 -1.59
CA ASP A 40 0.72 13.36 -1.42
C ASP A 40 -0.09 13.26 -2.73
N ASN A 41 0.60 13.06 -3.87
CA ASN A 41 -0.06 12.79 -5.15
C ASN A 41 -0.59 11.36 -5.19
N PRO A 42 -1.77 11.12 -5.78
CA PRO A 42 -2.33 9.79 -5.91
C PRO A 42 -1.48 8.86 -6.78
N LEU A 43 -1.21 7.66 -6.28
CA LEU A 43 -0.52 6.61 -7.03
C LEU A 43 -1.51 5.70 -7.75
N LYS A 44 -1.99 6.14 -8.92
CA LYS A 44 -2.85 5.32 -9.79
C LYS A 44 -2.16 4.02 -10.21
N ASN A 45 -2.89 2.91 -10.16
CA ASN A 45 -2.40 1.57 -10.51
C ASN A 45 -1.28 1.04 -9.59
N ALA A 46 -1.16 1.56 -8.36
CA ALA A 46 -0.37 0.90 -7.34
C ALA A 46 -1.04 -0.43 -6.96
N TYR A 47 -0.25 -1.50 -6.90
CA TYR A 47 -0.73 -2.83 -6.52
C TYR A 47 -0.71 -2.96 -5.00
N VAL A 48 -1.84 -3.30 -4.41
CA VAL A 48 -2.00 -3.43 -2.96
C VAL A 48 -2.35 -4.87 -2.64
N THR A 49 -1.72 -5.42 -1.59
CA THR A 49 -2.00 -6.77 -1.09
C THR A 49 -2.24 -6.73 0.40
N ILE A 50 -3.30 -7.38 0.84
CA ILE A 50 -3.70 -7.56 2.24
C ILE A 50 -3.43 -9.00 2.64
N VAL A 51 -2.65 -9.18 3.70
CA VAL A 51 -2.22 -10.50 4.18
C VAL A 51 -2.59 -10.69 5.65
N SER A 52 -3.13 -11.86 6.00
CA SER A 52 -3.39 -12.21 7.40
C SER A 52 -2.07 -12.38 8.17
N PRO A 53 -2.00 -12.01 9.46
CA PRO A 53 -0.86 -12.37 10.29
C PRO A 53 -0.70 -13.89 10.44
N PRO A 54 0.53 -14.39 10.60
CA PRO A 54 1.81 -13.70 10.40
C PRO A 54 2.10 -13.43 8.89
N PRO A 55 3.04 -12.52 8.54
CA PRO A 55 3.41 -12.26 7.14
C PRO A 55 3.81 -13.54 6.41
N GLY A 56 3.36 -13.72 5.17
CA GLY A 56 3.58 -14.95 4.40
C GLY A 56 2.50 -16.02 4.60
N SER A 57 1.42 -15.68 5.32
CA SER A 57 0.22 -16.52 5.44
C SER A 57 -0.71 -16.36 4.22
N ILE A 58 -1.99 -16.07 4.45
CA ILE A 58 -3.03 -16.06 3.42
C ILE A 58 -3.18 -14.64 2.89
N VAL A 59 -3.17 -14.49 1.56
CA VAL A 59 -3.63 -13.27 0.90
C VAL A 59 -5.14 -13.20 1.05
N LEU A 60 -5.62 -12.20 1.78
CA LEU A 60 -7.04 -11.98 2.01
C LEU A 60 -7.68 -11.21 0.85
N ALA A 61 -6.94 -10.26 0.27
CA ALA A 61 -7.37 -9.49 -0.88
C ALA A 61 -6.16 -8.84 -1.58
N ASP A 62 -6.30 -8.56 -2.86
CA ASP A 62 -5.37 -7.74 -3.61
C ASP A 62 -6.09 -6.95 -4.73
N GLY A 63 -5.39 -5.97 -5.27
CA GLY A 63 -5.91 -5.21 -6.40
C GLY A 63 -5.10 -3.97 -6.72
N TYR A 64 -5.59 -3.19 -7.68
CA TYR A 64 -4.96 -1.96 -8.14
C TYR A 64 -5.78 -0.74 -7.73
N THR A 65 -5.09 0.29 -7.27
CA THR A 65 -5.70 1.59 -6.98
C THR A 65 -6.19 2.31 -8.25
N ASP A 66 -7.26 3.07 -8.09
CA ASP A 66 -7.90 3.84 -9.16
C ASP A 66 -7.12 5.13 -9.51
N SER A 67 -7.71 6.00 -10.35
CA SER A 67 -7.09 7.29 -10.72
C SER A 67 -6.87 8.26 -9.56
N ASN A 68 -7.58 8.09 -8.45
CA ASN A 68 -7.47 8.88 -7.23
C ASN A 68 -6.54 8.21 -6.20
N GLY A 69 -5.88 7.11 -6.57
CA GLY A 69 -5.02 6.33 -5.69
C GLY A 69 -5.82 5.53 -4.65
N VAL A 70 -7.12 5.32 -4.85
CA VAL A 70 -8.00 4.67 -3.86
C VAL A 70 -8.27 3.22 -4.26
N ILE A 71 -8.33 2.34 -3.25
CA ILE A 71 -8.81 0.97 -3.37
C ILE A 71 -9.65 0.59 -2.16
N GLY A 72 -10.75 -0.14 -2.37
CA GLY A 72 -11.59 -0.69 -1.31
C GLY A 72 -11.55 -2.22 -1.32
N PHE A 73 -11.57 -2.82 -0.13
CA PHE A 73 -11.64 -4.26 0.07
C PHE A 73 -12.81 -4.60 0.98
N GLU A 74 -13.62 -5.57 0.58
CA GLU A 74 -14.61 -6.20 1.44
C GLU A 74 -13.97 -7.47 2.03
N LEU A 75 -13.75 -7.47 3.35
CA LEU A 75 -13.05 -8.55 4.04
C LEU A 75 -14.05 -9.32 4.90
N GLU A 76 -14.15 -10.63 4.67
CA GLU A 76 -15.00 -11.51 5.47
C GLU A 76 -14.27 -11.98 6.74
N SER A 77 -14.80 -11.59 7.90
CA SER A 77 -14.31 -11.93 9.23
C SER A 77 -12.79 -11.76 9.37
N PRO A 78 -12.22 -10.57 9.05
CA PRO A 78 -10.78 -10.39 9.07
C PRO A 78 -10.22 -10.51 10.50
N PRO A 79 -8.94 -10.92 10.65
CA PRO A 79 -8.25 -10.77 11.93
C PRO A 79 -8.18 -9.29 12.35
N GLU A 80 -7.91 -9.02 13.63
CA GLU A 80 -7.86 -7.65 14.16
C GLU A 80 -6.75 -6.80 13.52
N GLU A 81 -5.65 -7.45 13.12
CA GLU A 81 -4.52 -6.84 12.43
C GLU A 81 -4.34 -7.43 11.03
N LEU A 82 -3.90 -6.59 10.10
CA LEU A 82 -3.61 -6.94 8.71
C LEU A 82 -2.21 -6.47 8.34
N TYR A 83 -1.51 -7.23 7.49
CA TYR A 83 -0.31 -6.74 6.81
C TYR A 83 -0.69 -6.16 5.45
N VAL A 84 -0.27 -4.93 5.20
CA VAL A 84 -0.48 -4.25 3.92
C VAL A 84 0.85 -4.10 3.21
N PHE A 85 0.88 -4.53 1.95
CA PHE A 85 2.00 -4.32 1.04
C PHE A 85 1.51 -3.45 -0.11
N VAL A 86 2.27 -2.41 -0.44
CA VAL A 86 2.06 -1.64 -1.67
C VAL A 86 3.26 -1.81 -2.57
N SER A 87 3.01 -2.27 -3.79
CA SER A 87 4.01 -2.42 -4.83
C SER A 87 3.84 -1.36 -5.93
N TRP A 88 4.95 -0.73 -6.27
CA TRP A 88 5.03 0.27 -7.34
C TRP A 88 6.22 -0.06 -8.24
N LYS A 89 5.98 -0.10 -9.57
CA LYS A 89 6.99 -0.56 -10.55
C LYS A 89 7.69 -1.87 -10.13
N LYS A 90 6.89 -2.82 -9.61
CA LYS A 90 7.31 -4.16 -9.15
C LYS A 90 8.28 -4.15 -7.94
N VAL A 91 8.25 -3.09 -7.14
CA VAL A 91 9.03 -2.95 -5.91
C VAL A 91 8.07 -2.65 -4.75
N ILE A 92 8.26 -3.28 -3.60
CA ILE A 92 7.51 -2.95 -2.38
C ILE A 92 7.96 -1.57 -1.90
N VAL A 93 7.05 -0.59 -1.95
CA VAL A 93 7.29 0.81 -1.56
C VAL A 93 6.62 1.20 -0.24
N TYR A 94 5.78 0.31 0.29
CA TYR A 94 5.23 0.39 1.63
C TYR A 94 4.94 -1.02 2.16
N GLN A 95 5.22 -1.21 3.45
CA GLN A 95 4.88 -2.42 4.19
C GLN A 95 4.64 -2.04 5.65
N SER A 96 3.45 -2.34 6.17
CA SER A 96 3.14 -2.13 7.59
C SER A 96 1.99 -3.03 8.06
N ARG A 97 1.77 -3.05 9.37
CA ARG A 97 0.53 -3.51 9.98
C ARG A 97 -0.47 -2.37 10.10
N ILE A 98 -1.75 -2.69 9.92
CA ILE A 98 -2.88 -1.81 10.21
C ILE A 98 -3.95 -2.61 10.95
N SER A 99 -4.84 -1.95 11.69
CA SER A 99 -6.04 -2.61 12.21
C SER A 99 -7.05 -2.83 11.09
N SER A 100 -7.75 -3.96 11.10
CA SER A 100 -8.84 -4.22 10.15
C SER A 100 -10.04 -3.29 10.36
N TYR A 101 -10.21 -2.69 11.53
CA TYR A 101 -11.38 -1.88 11.91
C TYR A 101 -11.21 -0.37 11.68
N ILE A 102 -10.13 0.07 11.04
CA ILE A 102 -9.88 1.50 10.79
C ILE A 102 -10.88 2.11 9.79
N GLY A 103 -11.51 1.28 8.95
CA GLY A 103 -12.41 1.70 7.87
C GLY A 103 -11.68 2.36 6.69
N SER A 104 -10.88 3.40 6.95
CA SER A 104 -10.10 4.10 5.93
C SER A 104 -8.72 4.55 6.44
N GLU A 105 -7.71 4.51 5.56
CA GLU A 105 -6.35 4.98 5.86
C GLU A 105 -5.69 5.61 4.62
N THR A 106 -4.83 6.61 4.84
CA THR A 106 -3.94 7.13 3.78
C THR A 106 -2.54 6.55 3.94
N ILE A 107 -2.09 5.80 2.93
CA ILE A 107 -0.77 5.18 2.87
C ILE A 107 0.18 6.07 2.07
N LYS A 108 1.22 6.57 2.76
CA LYS A 108 2.32 7.32 2.14
C LYS A 108 3.46 6.39 1.74
N CYS A 109 3.68 6.25 0.44
CA CYS A 109 4.67 5.33 -0.12
C CYS A 109 6.02 6.00 -0.37
N LYS A 110 7.10 5.21 -0.32
CA LYS A 110 8.46 5.62 -0.71
C LYS A 110 8.58 5.71 -2.24
N VAL A 111 7.83 6.64 -2.82
CA VAL A 111 7.80 6.97 -4.24
C VAL A 111 7.98 8.48 -4.37
N GLY A 112 8.78 8.91 -5.34
CA GLY A 112 8.99 10.33 -5.63
C GLY A 112 9.73 10.52 -6.95
N ASP A 113 9.90 11.77 -7.35
CA ASP A 113 10.59 12.10 -8.60
C ASP A 113 12.10 12.12 -8.40
N ILE A 114 12.84 11.53 -9.34
CA ILE A 114 14.31 11.59 -9.35
C ILE A 114 14.73 12.62 -10.38
N ARG A 115 15.29 13.74 -9.92
CA ARG A 115 15.82 14.81 -10.77
C ARG A 115 17.34 14.65 -10.92
N ILE A 116 17.80 14.54 -12.16
CA ILE A 116 19.23 14.43 -12.49
C ILE A 116 19.64 15.63 -13.33
N LYS A 117 20.73 16.27 -12.93
CA LYS A 117 21.38 17.33 -13.72
C LYS A 117 22.71 16.82 -14.24
N VAL A 118 22.90 16.89 -15.56
CA VAL A 118 24.13 16.50 -16.25
C VAL A 118 24.86 17.77 -16.69
N ILE A 119 26.11 17.90 -16.25
CA ILE A 119 26.96 19.05 -16.51
C ILE A 119 28.35 18.62 -16.98
N THR A 120 29.05 19.52 -17.68
CA THR A 120 30.47 19.39 -17.97
C THR A 120 31.33 19.66 -16.72
N GLU A 121 32.63 19.40 -16.81
CA GLU A 121 33.60 19.83 -15.79
C GLU A 121 33.61 21.34 -15.57
N SER A 122 33.31 22.12 -16.62
CA SER A 122 33.13 23.58 -16.58
C SER A 122 31.75 24.02 -16.08
N LEU A 123 30.99 23.12 -15.45
CA LEU A 123 29.65 23.33 -14.88
C LEU A 123 28.57 23.77 -15.89
N GLN A 124 28.81 23.56 -17.18
CA GLN A 124 27.84 23.88 -18.22
C GLN A 124 26.82 22.74 -18.38
N PRO A 125 25.52 23.04 -18.55
CA PRO A 125 24.50 22.02 -18.75
C PRO A 125 24.71 21.27 -20.07
N ILE A 126 24.48 19.97 -20.04
CA ILE A 126 24.53 19.14 -21.25
C ILE A 126 23.11 18.83 -21.69
N ASN A 127 22.70 19.37 -22.83
CA ASN A 127 21.45 19.00 -23.50
C ASN A 127 21.60 17.67 -24.25
N GLY A 128 20.55 16.85 -24.26
CA GLY A 128 20.52 15.63 -25.07
C GLY A 128 21.32 14.46 -24.47
N ALA A 129 21.71 14.53 -23.21
CA ALA A 129 22.33 13.39 -22.50
C ALA A 129 21.24 12.38 -22.13
N GLU A 130 21.42 11.13 -22.54
CA GLU A 130 20.50 10.04 -22.22
C GLU A 130 20.96 9.37 -20.94
N ALA A 131 20.11 9.28 -19.92
CA ALA A 131 20.37 8.44 -18.75
C ALA A 131 19.40 7.27 -18.70
N THR A 132 19.92 6.11 -18.30
CA THR A 132 19.12 4.91 -18.02
C THR A 132 19.28 4.55 -16.55
N LEU A 133 18.15 4.50 -15.83
CA LEU A 133 18.08 3.93 -14.48
C LEU A 133 17.71 2.46 -14.58
N THR A 134 18.46 1.58 -13.91
CA THR A 134 18.21 0.13 -13.84
C THR A 134 18.09 -0.32 -12.39
N TRP A 135 17.10 -1.15 -12.07
CA TRP A 135 16.93 -1.75 -10.75
C TRP A 135 16.49 -3.21 -10.86
N ASN A 136 16.81 -4.02 -9.84
CA ASN A 136 16.43 -5.42 -9.82
C ASN A 136 15.10 -5.62 -9.10
N THR A 137 14.28 -6.51 -9.64
CA THR A 137 13.03 -6.98 -9.02
C THR A 137 13.06 -8.51 -8.95
N THR A 138 12.10 -9.11 -8.25
CA THR A 138 11.98 -10.57 -8.15
C THR A 138 11.74 -11.25 -9.50
N ILE A 139 11.24 -10.51 -10.49
CA ILE A 139 10.96 -11.01 -11.85
C ILE A 139 11.99 -10.52 -12.89
N GLY A 140 13.12 -10.00 -12.43
CA GLY A 140 14.24 -9.57 -13.28
C GLY A 140 14.53 -8.07 -13.25
N PRO A 141 15.57 -7.62 -13.98
CA PRO A 141 15.93 -6.21 -14.05
C PRO A 141 14.83 -5.41 -14.74
N GLN A 142 14.59 -4.20 -14.25
CA GLN A 142 13.74 -3.20 -14.85
C GLN A 142 14.59 -1.97 -15.19
N TYR A 143 14.17 -1.21 -16.19
CA TYR A 143 14.87 0.01 -16.58
C TYR A 143 13.91 1.08 -17.07
N VAL A 144 14.36 2.33 -17.01
CA VAL A 144 13.71 3.49 -17.61
C VAL A 144 14.79 4.45 -18.10
N SER A 145 14.55 5.09 -19.23
CA SER A 145 15.47 6.06 -19.81
C SER A 145 14.80 7.41 -19.98
N ASN A 146 15.57 8.48 -19.84
CA ASN A 146 15.15 9.84 -20.15
C ASN A 146 16.34 10.66 -20.68
N THR A 147 16.05 11.83 -21.21
CA THR A 147 17.03 12.73 -21.83
C THR A 147 17.01 14.10 -21.18
N THR A 148 18.17 14.74 -21.04
CA THR A 148 18.25 16.09 -20.50
C THR A 148 17.72 17.16 -21.44
N ASP A 149 17.04 18.15 -20.86
CA ASP A 149 16.61 19.38 -21.51
C ASP A 149 17.77 20.37 -21.73
N LYS A 150 17.45 21.60 -22.16
CA LYS A 150 18.43 22.68 -22.40
C LYS A 150 19.17 23.13 -21.13
N ASP A 151 18.59 22.91 -19.96
CA ASP A 151 19.16 23.25 -18.65
C ASP A 151 19.98 22.08 -18.08
N GLY A 152 20.14 21.01 -18.87
CA GLY A 152 20.87 19.81 -18.51
C GLY A 152 20.10 18.93 -17.52
N ILE A 153 18.78 19.09 -17.43
CA ILE A 153 17.94 18.44 -16.42
C ILE A 153 17.08 17.38 -17.07
N MET A 154 16.99 16.22 -16.41
CA MET A 154 15.96 15.22 -16.67
C MET A 154 15.26 14.85 -15.38
N ILE A 155 14.01 14.39 -15.50
CA ILE A 155 13.17 13.98 -14.37
C ILE A 155 12.65 12.57 -14.66
N PHE A 156 12.83 11.66 -13.71
CA PHE A 156 12.16 10.37 -13.72
C PHE A 156 10.98 10.43 -12.75
N ASP A 157 9.78 10.50 -13.30
CA ASP A 157 8.57 10.69 -12.52
C ASP A 157 8.18 9.43 -11.75
N ARG A 158 7.76 9.62 -10.50
CA ARG A 158 7.18 8.61 -9.62
C ARG A 158 8.01 7.32 -9.61
N MET A 159 9.26 7.45 -9.19
CA MET A 159 10.17 6.33 -9.05
C MET A 159 10.16 5.80 -7.61
N PRO A 160 10.23 4.47 -7.40
CA PRO A 160 10.53 3.93 -6.07
C PRO A 160 11.82 4.55 -5.49
N LEU A 161 11.83 4.95 -4.23
CA LEU A 161 13.03 5.50 -3.59
C LEU A 161 13.94 4.37 -3.10
N ILE A 162 14.64 3.76 -4.06
CA ILE A 162 15.56 2.63 -3.88
C ILE A 162 16.93 2.94 -4.49
N LYS A 163 17.81 1.92 -4.52
CA LYS A 163 19.08 2.00 -5.24
C LYS A 163 18.88 1.62 -6.71
N TYR A 164 19.50 2.39 -7.58
CA TYR A 164 19.55 2.19 -9.03
C TYR A 164 20.99 2.07 -9.50
N LYS A 165 21.22 1.36 -10.60
CA LYS A 165 22.37 1.66 -11.47
C LYS A 165 21.95 2.77 -12.43
N ILE A 166 22.79 3.78 -12.61
CA ILE A 166 22.61 4.83 -13.60
C ILE A 166 23.71 4.73 -14.65
N ASP A 167 23.34 4.71 -15.92
CA ASP A 167 24.24 4.81 -17.07
C ASP A 167 23.89 6.08 -17.86
N ILE A 168 24.87 6.94 -18.16
CA ILE A 168 24.69 8.16 -18.97
C ILE A 168 25.44 8.01 -20.28
N LYS A 169 24.74 8.26 -21.40
CA LYS A 169 25.29 8.27 -22.75
C LYS A 169 25.22 9.67 -23.37
N LEU A 170 26.28 10.03 -24.09
CA LEU A 170 26.34 11.20 -24.96
C LEU A 170 26.57 10.76 -26.39
N LYS A 171 25.66 11.11 -27.30
CA LYS A 171 25.73 10.73 -28.72
C LYS A 171 25.98 9.22 -28.90
N GLY A 172 25.29 8.40 -28.11
CA GLY A 172 25.41 6.94 -28.10
C GLY A 172 26.60 6.34 -27.34
N ARG A 173 27.54 7.15 -26.83
CA ARG A 173 28.71 6.67 -26.08
C ARG A 173 28.47 6.74 -24.57
N LEU A 174 28.73 5.66 -23.84
CA LEU A 174 28.68 5.65 -22.38
C LEU A 174 29.79 6.54 -21.82
N VAL A 175 29.44 7.52 -20.99
CA VAL A 175 30.37 8.47 -20.38
C VAL A 175 30.36 8.44 -18.84
N TYR A 176 29.30 7.89 -18.25
CA TYR A 176 29.19 7.75 -16.80
C TYR A 176 28.39 6.49 -16.46
N SER A 177 28.82 5.77 -15.43
CA SER A 177 28.10 4.61 -14.88
C SER A 177 28.35 4.55 -13.37
N ASN A 178 27.31 4.52 -12.55
CA ASN A 178 27.45 4.39 -11.09
C ASN A 178 26.17 3.83 -10.44
N LEU A 179 26.23 3.61 -9.12
CA LEU A 179 25.05 3.42 -8.29
C LEU A 179 24.49 4.78 -7.85
N LEU A 180 23.19 4.95 -8.01
CA LEU A 180 22.41 6.08 -7.53
C LEU A 180 21.54 5.61 -6.36
N LYS A 181 21.63 6.30 -5.22
CA LYS A 181 20.72 6.09 -4.09
C LYS A 181 19.72 7.24 -4.07
N ALA A 182 18.45 6.94 -4.34
CA ALA A 182 17.35 7.87 -4.20
C ALA A 182 16.88 7.96 -2.74
#